data_AF-A0A7C6H5W5-F1
#
_entry.id   AF-A0A7C6H5W5-F1
#
_cell.length_a   1.000
_cell.length_b   1.000
_cell.length_c   1.000
_cell.angle_alpha   90.00
_cell.angle_beta   90.00
_cell.angle_gamma   90.00
#
_symmetry.space_group_name_H-M   'P 1'
#
loop_
_entity.id
_entity.type
_entity.pdbx_description
1 polymer ?
#
loop_
_entity_poly.entity_id
_entity_poly.type
_entity_poly.pdbx_seq_one_letter_code
_entity_poly.pdbx_strand_id
1 'polypeptide(L)'
;MTTTIIVKEKVVIPDPRSNFPDHLRLSEDSALWSKLLTLAHRHSPQLARILEGFRTEGTRIVKLKNESFGLRPVIRPAGSDNPDEGWRDEADYKRYAKKFLAPWHNMLVKLLGELKGS
;
A
#
# COMPACT_ATOMS: atom_id res chain seq x y z
N MET A 1 -14.94 37.78 -19.00
CA MET A 1 -15.17 36.36 -18.64
C MET A 1 -13.97 35.90 -17.85
N THR A 2 -14.13 35.67 -16.55
CA THR A 2 -13.02 35.27 -15.66
C THR A 2 -12.91 33.75 -15.68
N THR A 3 -11.82 33.23 -16.23
CA THR A 3 -11.57 31.78 -16.26
C THR A 3 -11.09 31.35 -14.88
N THR A 4 -11.94 30.69 -14.11
CA THR A 4 -11.58 30.08 -12.84
C THR A 4 -10.69 28.87 -13.11
N ILE A 5 -9.38 29.01 -12.89
CA ILE A 5 -8.45 27.88 -12.88
C ILE A 5 -8.67 27.14 -11.56
N ILE A 6 -9.42 26.04 -11.58
CA ILE A 6 -9.47 25.11 -10.44
C ILE A 6 -8.13 24.39 -10.39
N VAL A 7 -7.22 24.89 -9.56
CA VAL A 7 -6.01 24.16 -9.19
C VAL A 7 -6.48 22.95 -8.38
N LYS A 8 -6.60 21.77 -9.01
CA LYS A 8 -6.81 20.52 -8.29
C LYS A 8 -5.62 20.32 -7.37
N GLU A 9 -5.82 20.59 -6.09
CA GLU A 9 -4.83 20.35 -5.05
C GLU A 9 -4.32 18.92 -5.18
N LYS A 10 -2.99 18.78 -5.29
CA LYS A 10 -2.35 17.49 -5.55
C LYS A 10 -2.37 16.70 -4.24
N VAL A 11 -3.48 16.04 -3.94
CA VAL A 11 -3.63 15.21 -2.74
C VAL A 11 -2.49 14.20 -2.69
N VAL A 12 -1.67 14.29 -1.64
CA VAL A 12 -0.65 13.31 -1.28
C VAL A 12 -1.17 12.53 -0.09
N ILE A 13 -1.24 11.22 -0.22
CA ILE A 13 -1.64 10.34 0.87
C ILE A 13 -0.38 9.84 1.58
N PRO A 14 -0.19 10.12 2.87
CA PRO A 14 0.95 9.61 3.62
C PRO A 14 0.84 8.08 3.83
N ASP A 15 1.97 7.43 4.08
CA ASP A 15 1.96 6.03 4.54
C ASP A 15 1.29 5.94 5.92
N PRO A 16 0.23 5.15 6.10
CA PRO A 16 -0.47 5.05 7.39
C PRO A 16 0.41 4.49 8.52
N ARG A 17 1.54 3.85 8.21
CA ARG A 17 2.50 3.37 9.22
C ARG A 17 3.57 4.40 9.59
N SER A 18 3.62 5.60 8.99
CA SER A 18 4.70 6.58 9.22
C SER A 18 4.88 6.97 10.69
N ASN A 19 3.81 6.92 11.48
CA ASN A 19 3.79 7.33 12.89
C ASN A 19 3.86 6.16 13.88
N PHE A 20 4.02 4.92 13.39
CA PHE A 20 4.16 3.75 14.25
C PHE A 20 5.50 3.82 15.02
N PRO A 21 5.64 3.08 16.15
CA PRO A 21 6.93 2.90 16.82
C PRO A 21 8.01 2.41 15.84
N ASP A 22 9.27 2.78 16.06
CA ASP A 22 10.38 2.50 15.13
C ASP A 22 10.45 1.04 14.69
N HIS A 23 10.28 0.10 15.63
CA HIS A 23 10.31 -1.35 15.39
C HIS A 23 9.11 -1.89 14.60
N LEU A 24 8.05 -1.08 14.41
CA LEU A 24 6.85 -1.42 13.64
C LEU A 24 6.67 -0.54 12.40
N ARG A 25 7.46 0.51 12.22
CA ARG A 25 7.21 1.52 11.17
C ARG A 25 7.31 0.98 9.74
N LEU A 26 8.12 -0.07 9.52
CA LEU A 26 8.44 -0.59 8.18
C LEU A 26 8.87 0.54 7.24
N SER A 27 9.85 1.33 7.66
CA SER A 27 10.17 2.63 7.04
C SER A 27 10.80 2.51 5.65
N GLU A 28 11.37 1.36 5.30
CA GLU A 28 12.17 1.17 4.09
C GLU A 28 11.35 1.32 2.80
N ASP A 29 10.05 1.01 2.85
CA ASP A 29 9.12 1.14 1.72
C ASP A 29 8.06 2.22 1.93
N SER A 30 8.21 3.06 2.96
CA SER A 30 7.22 4.08 3.34
C SER A 30 6.94 5.10 2.23
N ALA A 31 7.99 5.60 1.57
CA ALA A 31 7.86 6.52 0.43
C ALA A 31 7.14 5.87 -0.77
N LEU A 32 7.40 4.58 -1.03
CA LEU A 32 6.71 3.82 -2.08
C LEU A 32 5.24 3.64 -1.76
N TRP A 33 4.89 3.40 -0.49
CA TRP A 33 3.49 3.31 -0.06
C TRP A 33 2.75 4.63 -0.19
N SER A 34 3.34 5.74 0.25
CA SER A 34 2.74 7.06 0.05
C SER A 34 2.48 7.35 -1.43
N LYS A 35 3.44 7.00 -2.31
CA LYS A 35 3.27 7.12 -3.77
C LYS A 35 2.16 6.20 -4.29
N LEU A 36 2.16 4.92 -3.92
CA LEU A 36 1.16 3.95 -4.36
C LEU A 36 -0.25 4.34 -3.93
N LEU A 37 -0.44 4.76 -2.67
CA LEU A 37 -1.74 5.21 -2.15
C LEU A 37 -2.22 6.46 -2.88
N THR A 38 -1.32 7.41 -3.11
CA THR A 38 -1.61 8.62 -3.89
C THR A 38 -2.03 8.30 -5.32
N LEU A 39 -1.33 7.40 -6.00
CA LEU A 39 -1.67 6.93 -7.34
C LEU A 39 -3.02 6.20 -7.33
N ALA A 40 -3.21 5.26 -6.40
CA ALA A 40 -4.45 4.52 -6.25
C ALA A 40 -5.65 5.46 -6.03
N HIS A 41 -5.53 6.47 -5.17
CA HIS A 41 -6.62 7.39 -4.86
C HIS A 41 -7.04 8.24 -6.07
N ARG A 42 -6.09 8.64 -6.91
CA ARG A 42 -6.39 9.35 -8.17
C ARG A 42 -7.22 8.50 -9.14
N HIS A 43 -7.05 7.18 -9.12
CA HIS A 43 -7.79 6.26 -9.98
C HIS A 43 -9.08 5.73 -9.34
N SER A 44 -9.03 5.41 -8.05
CA SER A 44 -10.11 4.85 -7.26
C SER A 44 -9.83 5.05 -5.76
N PRO A 45 -10.56 5.95 -5.07
CA PRO A 45 -10.47 6.09 -3.62
C PRO A 45 -10.73 4.78 -2.88
N GLN A 46 -11.57 3.90 -3.43
CA GLN A 46 -11.83 2.57 -2.86
C GLN A 46 -10.57 1.68 -2.88
N LEU A 47 -9.83 1.66 -4.00
CA LEU A 47 -8.58 0.90 -4.09
C LEU A 47 -7.54 1.45 -3.11
N ALA A 48 -7.44 2.78 -2.96
CA ALA A 48 -6.56 3.40 -1.98
C ALA A 48 -6.90 2.95 -0.55
N ARG A 49 -8.19 2.94 -0.19
CA ARG A 49 -8.63 2.50 1.14
C ARG A 49 -8.34 1.02 1.39
N ILE A 50 -8.47 0.17 0.37
CA ILE A 50 -8.08 -1.25 0.47
C ILE A 50 -6.56 -1.33 0.72
N LEU A 51 -5.75 -0.68 -0.11
CA LEU A 51 -4.30 -0.70 0.00
C LEU A 51 -3.80 -0.11 1.33
N GLU A 52 -4.45 0.92 1.85
CA GLU A 52 -4.19 1.48 3.18
C GLU A 52 -4.37 0.40 4.25
N GLY A 53 -5.47 -0.37 4.22
CA GLY A 53 -5.69 -1.49 5.13
C GLY A 53 -4.60 -2.56 5.03
N PHE A 54 -4.19 -2.92 3.80
CA PHE A 54 -3.08 -3.87 3.61
C PHE A 54 -1.77 -3.36 4.17
N ARG A 55 -1.48 -2.07 3.99
CA ARG A 55 -0.29 -1.44 4.54
C ARG A 55 -0.34 -1.44 6.06
N THR A 56 -1.43 -0.97 6.65
CA THR A 56 -1.62 -0.94 8.11
C THR A 56 -1.43 -2.32 8.73
N GLU A 57 -1.91 -3.39 8.09
CA GLU A 57 -1.71 -4.78 8.57
C GLU A 57 -0.26 -5.30 8.38
N GLY A 58 0.63 -4.54 7.74
CA GLY A 58 2.05 -4.90 7.60
C GLY A 58 2.44 -5.47 6.23
N THR A 59 1.68 -5.16 5.18
CA THR A 59 2.13 -5.46 3.81
C THR A 59 3.27 -4.52 3.41
N ARG A 60 4.31 -5.07 2.80
CA ARG A 60 5.45 -4.35 2.23
C ARG A 60 5.41 -4.34 0.71
N ILE A 61 5.96 -3.29 0.11
CA ILE A 61 6.35 -3.23 -1.29
C ILE A 61 7.81 -3.68 -1.39
N VAL A 62 8.07 -4.70 -2.19
CA VAL A 62 9.42 -5.24 -2.41
C VAL A 62 9.80 -5.16 -3.88
N LYS A 63 11.08 -4.87 -4.17
CA LYS A 63 11.63 -4.97 -5.53
C LYS A 63 11.83 -6.45 -5.88
N LEU A 64 11.29 -6.87 -7.02
CA LEU A 64 11.40 -8.22 -7.59
C LEU A 64 12.60 -8.29 -8.55
N LYS A 65 12.97 -9.51 -8.96
CA LYS A 65 14.15 -9.78 -9.81
C LYS A 65 14.13 -9.07 -11.18
N ASN A 66 12.94 -8.83 -11.74
CA ASN A 66 12.71 -8.11 -13.01
C ASN A 66 12.54 -6.59 -12.81
N GLU A 67 13.06 -6.07 -11.70
CA GLU A 67 12.92 -4.70 -11.24
C GLU A 67 11.50 -4.21 -10.98
N SER A 68 10.47 -5.08 -11.08
CA SER A 68 9.11 -4.70 -10.74
C SER A 68 8.88 -4.72 -9.25
N PHE A 69 7.85 -4.03 -8.80
CA PHE A 69 7.43 -4.05 -7.41
C PHE A 69 6.34 -5.10 -7.20
N GLY A 70 6.33 -5.71 -6.02
CA GLY A 70 5.30 -6.65 -5.58
C GLY A 70 4.94 -6.43 -4.13
N LEU A 71 3.77 -6.92 -3.73
CA LEU A 71 3.32 -6.88 -2.34
C LEU A 71 3.72 -8.16 -1.61
N ARG A 72 4.24 -8.03 -0.38
CA ARG A 72 4.59 -9.16 0.51
C ARG A 72 4.13 -8.89 1.93
N PRO A 73 3.49 -9.85 2.63
CA PRO A 73 3.12 -9.65 4.03
C PRO A 73 4.35 -9.73 4.94
N VAL A 74 4.37 -8.92 5.99
CA VAL A 74 5.10 -9.24 7.22
C VAL A 74 4.19 -10.12 8.07
N ILE A 75 4.68 -11.27 8.50
CA ILE A 75 3.95 -12.17 9.39
C ILE A 75 4.38 -11.86 10.82
N ARG A 76 3.39 -11.63 11.70
CA ARG A 76 3.66 -11.37 13.11
C ARG A 76 4.29 -12.60 13.80
N PRO A 77 5.11 -12.42 14.84
CA PRO A 77 5.71 -13.52 15.59
C PRO A 77 4.67 -14.52 16.12
N ALA A 78 5.04 -15.81 16.15
CA ALA A 78 4.21 -16.84 16.75
C ALA A 78 3.97 -16.54 18.23
N GLY A 79 2.70 -16.60 18.66
CA GLY A 79 2.30 -16.26 20.03
C GLY A 79 2.09 -14.77 20.30
N SER A 80 2.30 -13.90 19.31
CA SER A 80 1.93 -12.49 19.44
C SER A 80 0.46 -12.26 19.11
N ASP A 81 -0.21 -11.53 20.01
CA ASP A 81 -1.57 -11.02 19.83
C ASP A 81 -1.59 -9.54 19.37
N ASN A 82 -0.43 -8.93 19.16
CA ASN A 82 -0.33 -7.55 18.67
C ASN A 82 -0.58 -7.50 17.15
N PRO A 83 -1.70 -6.93 16.67
CA PRO A 83 -1.98 -6.84 15.24
C PRO A 83 -1.03 -5.86 14.51
N ASP A 84 -0.42 -4.92 15.22
CA ASP A 84 0.48 -3.94 14.61
C ASP A 84 1.80 -4.58 14.12
N GLU A 85 2.15 -5.77 14.63
CA GLU A 85 3.36 -6.50 14.24
C GLU A 85 3.26 -7.16 12.87
N GLY A 86 2.07 -7.30 12.31
CA GLY A 86 1.88 -7.84 10.98
C GLY A 86 0.67 -8.76 10.86
N TRP A 87 0.56 -9.37 9.68
CA TRP A 87 -0.45 -10.37 9.38
C TRP A 87 -0.34 -11.58 10.29
N ARG A 88 -1.47 -12.17 10.66
CA ARG A 88 -1.52 -13.38 11.48
C ARG A 88 -0.68 -14.52 10.90
N ASP A 89 -0.88 -14.80 9.62
CA ASP A 89 -0.18 -15.83 8.87
C ASP A 89 -0.34 -15.60 7.35
N GLU A 90 0.36 -16.39 6.54
CA GLU A 90 0.26 -16.27 5.08
C GLU A 90 -1.13 -16.61 4.53
N ALA A 91 -1.87 -17.51 5.18
CA ALA A 91 -3.18 -17.93 4.70
C ALA A 91 -4.21 -16.81 4.88
N ASP A 92 -4.12 -16.08 5.99
CA ASP A 92 -4.90 -14.88 6.28
C ASP A 92 -4.63 -13.80 5.23
N TYR A 93 -3.36 -13.47 4.97
CA TYR A 93 -2.98 -12.55 3.89
C TYR A 93 -3.56 -12.98 2.53
N LYS A 94 -3.38 -14.24 2.14
CA LYS A 94 -3.88 -14.78 0.86
C LYS A 94 -5.41 -14.70 0.78
N ARG A 95 -6.13 -14.95 1.89
CA ARG A 95 -7.60 -14.84 1.96
C ARG A 95 -8.05 -13.41 1.69
N TYR A 96 -7.44 -12.42 2.35
CA TYR A 96 -7.78 -11.01 2.13
C TYR A 96 -7.33 -10.52 0.76
N ALA A 97 -6.16 -10.91 0.27
CA ALA A 97 -5.68 -10.56 -1.06
C ALA A 97 -6.62 -11.08 -2.16
N LYS A 98 -7.08 -12.33 -2.04
CA LYS A 98 -8.07 -12.91 -2.97
C LYS A 98 -9.40 -12.15 -2.93
N LYS A 99 -9.87 -11.78 -1.74
CA LYS A 99 -11.17 -11.09 -1.57
C LYS A 99 -11.13 -9.64 -2.06
N PHE A 100 -10.06 -8.91 -1.74
CA PHE A 100 -10.03 -7.45 -1.86
C PHE A 100 -9.07 -6.94 -2.93
N LEU A 101 -7.98 -7.64 -3.27
CA LEU A 101 -7.05 -7.20 -4.31
C LEU A 101 -7.33 -7.84 -5.68
N ALA A 102 -7.86 -9.07 -5.72
CA ALA A 102 -8.12 -9.75 -6.99
C ALA A 102 -9.04 -8.96 -7.95
N PRO A 103 -10.12 -8.29 -7.49
CA PRO A 103 -10.94 -7.46 -8.36
C PRO A 103 -10.19 -6.28 -8.99
N TRP A 104 -9.08 -5.87 -8.38
CA TRP A 104 -8.25 -4.73 -8.79
C TRP A 104 -6.94 -5.16 -9.44
N HIS A 105 -6.74 -6.45 -9.73
CA HIS A 105 -5.45 -7.01 -10.15
C HIS A 105 -4.78 -6.21 -11.27
N ASN A 106 -5.49 -5.98 -12.38
CA ASN A 106 -4.95 -5.25 -13.54
C ASN A 106 -4.57 -3.80 -13.19
N MET A 107 -5.39 -3.13 -12.39
CA MET A 107 -5.09 -1.76 -11.94
C MET A 107 -3.87 -1.76 -11.02
N LEU A 108 -3.82 -2.66 -10.04
CA LEU A 108 -2.70 -2.76 -9.10
C LEU A 108 -1.37 -3.03 -9.82
N VAL A 109 -1.35 -3.95 -10.81
CA VAL A 109 -0.16 -4.21 -11.62
C VAL A 109 0.30 -2.95 -12.35
N LYS A 110 -0.62 -2.19 -12.94
CA LYS A 110 -0.31 -0.91 -13.59
C LYS A 110 0.31 0.08 -12.60
N LEU A 111 -0.33 0.30 -11.44
CA LEU A 111 0.15 1.25 -10.44
C LEU A 111 1.52 0.88 -9.87
N LEU A 112 1.76 -0.42 -9.62
CA LEU A 112 3.08 -0.91 -9.20
C LEU A 112 4.14 -0.72 -10.29
N GLY A 113 3.76 -0.78 -11.57
CA GLY A 113 4.63 -0.44 -12.70
C GLY A 113 5.05 1.04 -12.71
N GLU A 114 4.15 1.95 -12.34
CA GLU A 114 4.44 3.39 -12.25
C GLU A 114 5.39 3.78 -11.10
N LEU A 115 5.65 2.85 -10.17
CA LEU A 115 6.68 3.03 -9.15
C LEU A 115 8.11 2.84 -9.70
N LYS A 116 8.30 2.17 -10.85
CA LYS A 116 9.62 1.93 -11.45
C LYS A 116 10.34 3.20 -11.93
N GLY A 117 9.59 4.26 -12.25
CA GLY A 117 10.14 5.53 -12.76
C GLY A 117 10.26 6.63 -11.69
N SER A 118 10.43 6.26 -10.42
CA SER A 118 10.64 7.21 -9.31
C SER A 118 12.09 7.33 -8.94
#